data_AF-A0A5K0VW36-F1
#
_entry.id   AF-A0A5K0VW36-F1
#
_cell.length_a   1.000
_cell.length_b   1.000
_cell.length_c   1.000
_cell.angle_alpha   90.00
_cell.angle_beta   90.00
_cell.angle_gamma   90.00
#
_symmetry.space_group_name_H-M   'P 1'
#
loop_
_entity.id
_entity.type
_entity.pdbx_description
1 polymer ?
#
loop_
_entity_poly.entity_id
_entity_poly.type
_entity_poly.pdbx_seq_one_letter_code
_entity_poly.pdbx_strand_id
1 'polypeptide(L)'
;MGVVGNREFGGDTKAIAQLVSALVMLKEEEDEREKQAGRMLLLDDQSALDANYAKKTSSILDYYQLLSSQEQQMNDEEADAERQRRNKRSRSVAASAAAVSTAGLGDDPSNANNHGRSVGVTSTTSAAAPTTRRLWVKDRSRAWWENVDRPDYPESEFRRAFRMSRSTFDMICGELSSAVEKEDTMLRAAIPVRQRVAVCIWRLATGEPLRLVSKRFGLGISTCHKLVLEVCAAIKSVLMPRFLQWPASDEHLQAIMD
;
A
#
# COMPACT_ATOMS: atom_id res chain seq x y z
N MET A 1 21.71 54.86 -82.73
CA MET A 1 22.15 54.40 -81.39
C MET A 1 21.14 54.91 -80.37
N GLY A 2 20.51 54.19 -79.46
CA GLY A 2 20.53 52.78 -79.05
C GLY A 2 19.62 52.74 -77.82
N VAL A 3 18.52 51.98 -77.89
CA VAL A 3 17.48 51.87 -76.86
C VAL A 3 18.07 51.20 -75.62
N VAL A 4 18.13 51.89 -74.48
CA VAL A 4 18.56 51.31 -73.20
C VAL A 4 17.34 50.85 -72.45
N GLY A 5 17.18 49.53 -72.36
CA GLY A 5 16.02 48.86 -71.79
C GLY A 5 15.85 49.10 -70.29
N ASN A 6 14.60 49.40 -69.91
CA ASN A 6 14.07 49.20 -68.57
C ASN A 6 14.18 47.70 -68.22
N ARG A 7 15.15 47.34 -67.39
CA ARG A 7 15.27 46.00 -66.81
C ARG A 7 14.50 45.94 -65.49
N GLU A 8 13.73 44.87 -65.38
CA GLU A 8 12.66 44.59 -64.42
C GLU A 8 13.18 44.44 -62.98
N PHE A 9 12.87 45.40 -62.11
CA PHE A 9 13.12 45.30 -60.65
C PHE A 9 11.99 44.60 -59.87
N GLY A 10 10.96 44.08 -60.56
CA GLY A 10 9.76 43.48 -59.95
C GLY A 10 9.80 41.97 -59.72
N GLY A 11 10.83 41.27 -60.21
CA GLY A 11 10.97 39.81 -60.10
C GLY A 11 11.54 39.34 -58.76
N ASP A 12 12.55 40.02 -58.24
CA ASP A 12 13.31 39.56 -57.06
C ASP A 12 12.53 39.69 -55.75
N THR A 13 11.73 40.74 -55.59
CA THR A 13 10.89 40.94 -54.40
C THR A 13 9.76 39.91 -54.31
N LYS A 14 9.21 39.48 -55.45
CA LYS A 14 8.24 38.38 -55.52
C LYS A 14 8.87 37.03 -55.20
N ALA A 15 10.08 36.77 -55.68
CA ALA A 15 10.82 35.54 -55.37
C ALA A 15 11.14 35.44 -53.86
N ILE A 16 11.55 36.55 -53.24
CA ILE A 16 11.80 36.63 -51.80
C ILE A 16 10.51 36.41 -51.00
N ALA A 17 9.40 37.05 -51.40
CA ALA A 17 8.10 36.86 -50.73
C ALA A 17 7.62 35.39 -50.81
N GLN A 18 7.87 34.70 -51.92
CA GLN A 18 7.56 33.29 -52.06
C GLN A 18 8.43 32.41 -51.15
N LEU A 19 9.73 32.71 -51.01
CA LEU A 19 10.62 31.98 -50.11
C LEU A 19 10.24 32.17 -48.64
N VAL A 20 9.89 33.38 -48.22
CA VAL A 20 9.44 33.66 -46.84
C VAL A 20 8.13 32.92 -46.56
N SER A 21 7.19 32.93 -47.49
CA SER A 21 5.93 32.17 -47.37
C SER A 21 6.18 30.67 -47.27
N ALA A 22 7.09 30.13 -48.10
CA ALA A 22 7.47 28.71 -48.04
C ALA A 22 8.14 28.34 -46.70
N LEU A 23 9.00 29.19 -46.15
CA LEU A 23 9.63 29.00 -44.85
C LEU A 23 8.61 29.03 -43.69
N VAL A 24 7.62 29.91 -43.76
CA VAL A 24 6.53 29.96 -42.76
C VAL A 24 5.69 28.68 -42.81
N MET A 25 5.30 28.23 -44.01
CA MET A 25 4.54 26.99 -44.19
C MET A 25 5.31 25.77 -43.68
N LEU A 26 6.63 25.69 -43.93
CA LEU A 26 7.46 24.59 -43.43
C LEU A 26 7.59 24.60 -41.90
N LYS A 27 7.70 25.78 -41.30
CA LYS A 27 7.71 25.95 -39.83
C LYS A 27 6.39 25.51 -39.21
N GLU A 28 5.27 25.91 -39.81
CA GLU A 28 3.93 25.50 -39.34
C GLU A 28 3.72 23.99 -39.48
N GLU A 29 4.22 23.38 -40.56
CA GLU A 29 4.16 21.93 -40.75
C GLU A 29 5.02 21.15 -39.73
N GLU A 30 6.18 21.68 -39.38
CA GLU A 30 7.05 21.08 -38.35
C GLU A 30 6.39 21.16 -36.96
N ASP A 31 5.83 22.31 -36.58
CA ASP A 31 5.08 22.49 -35.34
C ASP A 31 3.83 21.58 -35.29
N GLU A 32 3.13 21.39 -36.41
CA GLU A 32 2.01 20.46 -36.56
C GLU A 32 2.45 19.01 -36.34
N ARG A 33 3.57 18.61 -36.94
CA ARG A 33 4.15 17.26 -36.78
C ARG A 33 4.59 17.00 -35.35
N GLU A 34 5.21 17.97 -34.68
CA GLU A 34 5.57 17.85 -33.27
C GLU A 34 4.33 17.71 -32.38
N LYS A 35 3.28 18.51 -32.63
CA LYS A 35 1.99 18.39 -31.93
C LYS A 35 1.32 17.04 -32.19
N GLN A 36 1.40 16.50 -33.40
CA GLN A 36 0.88 15.19 -33.74
C GLN A 36 1.66 14.07 -33.05
N ALA A 37 2.99 14.15 -33.05
CA ALA A 37 3.85 13.19 -32.36
C ALA A 37 3.61 13.20 -30.84
N GLY A 38 3.48 14.38 -30.22
CA GLY A 38 3.16 14.51 -28.81
C GLY A 38 1.79 13.91 -28.45
N ARG A 39 0.77 14.11 -29.29
CA ARG A 39 -0.55 13.47 -29.12
C ARG A 39 -0.47 11.95 -29.22
N MET A 40 0.33 11.43 -30.15
CA MET A 40 0.51 9.99 -30.34
C MET A 40 1.21 9.34 -29.15
N LEU A 41 2.24 9.98 -28.59
CA LEU A 41 2.92 9.52 -27.36
C LEU A 41 1.98 9.51 -26.16
N LEU A 42 1.16 10.56 -25.98
CA LEU A 42 0.16 10.61 -24.91
C LEU A 42 -0.88 9.48 -25.02
N LEU A 43 -1.31 9.15 -26.23
CA LEU A 43 -2.22 8.03 -26.49
C LEU A 43 -1.59 6.68 -26.16
N ASP A 44 -0.31 6.48 -26.50
CA ASP A 44 0.42 5.26 -26.20
C ASP A 44 0.62 5.08 -24.69
N ASP A 45 1.04 6.13 -23.98
CA ASP A 45 1.16 6.14 -22.52
C ASP A 45 -0.18 5.83 -21.84
N GLN A 46 -1.28 6.42 -22.33
CA GLN A 46 -2.62 6.15 -21.82
C GLN A 46 -3.03 4.69 -22.06
N SER A 47 -2.77 4.16 -23.25
CA SER A 47 -3.06 2.76 -23.58
C SER A 47 -2.27 1.79 -22.69
N ALA A 48 -0.98 2.08 -22.45
CA ALA A 48 -0.13 1.28 -21.59
C ALA A 48 -0.62 1.30 -20.12
N LEU A 49 -1.09 2.46 -19.63
CA LEU A 49 -1.71 2.56 -18.32
C LEU A 49 -2.98 1.72 -18.24
N ASP A 50 -3.90 1.87 -19.19
CA ASP A 50 -5.17 1.15 -19.21
C ASP A 50 -4.97 -0.37 -19.29
N ALA A 51 -4.04 -0.85 -20.10
CA ALA A 51 -3.67 -2.25 -20.18
C ALA A 51 -3.14 -2.80 -18.83
N ASN A 52 -2.33 -2.01 -18.12
CA ASN A 52 -1.85 -2.37 -16.79
C ASN A 52 -2.98 -2.39 -15.75
N TYR A 53 -3.89 -1.42 -15.79
CA TYR A 53 -5.08 -1.40 -14.94
C TYR A 53 -5.99 -2.60 -15.19
N ALA A 54 -6.22 -2.97 -16.45
CA ALA A 54 -6.99 -4.14 -16.82
C ALA A 54 -6.36 -5.44 -16.30
N LYS A 55 -5.05 -5.63 -16.52
CA LYS A 55 -4.30 -6.80 -16.02
C LYS A 55 -4.36 -6.92 -14.49
N LYS A 56 -4.20 -5.79 -13.79
CA LYS A 56 -4.29 -5.74 -12.33
C LYS A 56 -5.69 -6.10 -11.83
N THR A 57 -6.73 -5.59 -12.50
CA THR A 57 -8.12 -5.86 -12.15
C THR A 57 -8.45 -7.34 -12.36
N SER A 58 -8.03 -7.93 -13.49
CA SER A 58 -8.17 -9.36 -13.77
C SER A 58 -7.48 -10.22 -12.71
N SER A 59 -6.23 -9.89 -12.38
CA SER A 59 -5.46 -10.65 -11.38
C SER A 59 -6.11 -10.63 -9.99
N ILE A 60 -6.72 -9.49 -9.63
CA ILE A 60 -7.46 -9.35 -8.36
C ILE A 60 -8.73 -10.21 -8.40
N LEU A 61 -9.46 -10.19 -9.51
CA LEU A 61 -10.68 -10.98 -9.67
C LEU A 61 -10.37 -12.49 -9.59
N ASP A 62 -9.31 -12.93 -10.27
CA ASP A 62 -8.84 -14.33 -10.23
C ASP A 62 -8.47 -14.75 -8.80
N TYR A 63 -7.81 -13.87 -8.04
CA TYR A 63 -7.51 -14.13 -6.63
C TYR A 63 -8.79 -14.32 -5.80
N TYR A 64 -9.80 -13.47 -5.97
CA TYR A 64 -11.06 -13.61 -5.25
C TYR A 64 -11.80 -14.89 -5.64
N GLN A 65 -11.73 -15.28 -6.91
CA GLN A 65 -12.34 -16.52 -7.38
C GLN A 65 -11.64 -17.77 -6.82
N LEU A 66 -10.30 -17.74 -6.72
CA LEU A 66 -9.55 -18.80 -6.05
C LEU A 66 -9.91 -18.89 -4.56
N LEU A 67 -10.06 -17.76 -3.89
CA LEU A 67 -10.44 -17.73 -2.48
C LEU A 67 -11.86 -18.30 -2.27
N SER A 68 -12.82 -17.88 -3.11
CA SER A 68 -14.19 -18.39 -3.02
C SER A 68 -14.27 -19.89 -3.33
N SER A 69 -13.46 -20.39 -4.27
CA SER A 69 -13.45 -21.83 -4.59
C SER A 69 -12.83 -22.67 -3.48
N GLN A 70 -11.82 -22.14 -2.77
CA GLN A 70 -11.26 -22.79 -1.58
C GLN A 70 -12.29 -22.85 -0.43
N GLU A 71 -13.02 -21.76 -0.18
CA GLU A 71 -14.09 -21.74 0.82
C GLU A 71 -15.21 -22.73 0.49
N GLN A 72 -15.59 -22.83 -0.79
CA GLN A 72 -16.57 -23.80 -1.27
C GLN A 72 -16.09 -25.25 -1.02
N GLN A 73 -14.84 -25.55 -1.36
CA GLN A 73 -14.24 -26.88 -1.15
C GLN A 73 -14.22 -27.28 0.32
N MET A 74 -13.85 -26.37 1.23
CA MET A 74 -13.88 -26.66 2.67
C MET A 74 -15.31 -26.94 3.17
N ASN A 75 -16.30 -26.18 2.69
CA ASN A 75 -17.70 -26.40 3.04
C ASN A 75 -18.23 -27.74 2.50
N ASP A 76 -17.85 -28.12 1.29
CA ASP A 76 -18.23 -29.40 0.68
C ASP A 76 -17.57 -30.59 1.41
N GLU A 77 -16.29 -30.48 1.78
CA GLU A 77 -15.57 -31.48 2.58
C GLU A 77 -16.17 -31.62 4.00
N GLU A 78 -16.55 -30.52 4.63
CA GLU A 78 -17.22 -30.52 5.94
C GLU A 78 -18.61 -31.16 5.85
N ALA A 79 -19.37 -30.84 4.80
CA ALA A 79 -20.67 -31.45 4.53
C ALA A 79 -20.57 -32.97 4.34
N ASP A 80 -19.56 -33.44 3.60
CA ASP A 80 -19.29 -34.87 3.39
C ASP A 80 -18.85 -35.57 4.67
N ALA A 81 -17.98 -34.95 5.47
CA ALA A 81 -17.57 -35.47 6.78
C ALA A 81 -18.77 -35.62 7.73
N GLU A 82 -19.68 -34.63 7.73
CA GLU A 82 -20.91 -34.65 8.52
C GLU A 82 -21.86 -35.76 8.05
N ARG A 83 -21.97 -35.95 6.72
CA ARG A 83 -22.74 -37.04 6.10
C ARG A 83 -22.20 -38.42 6.49
N GLN A 84 -20.87 -38.58 6.52
CA GLN A 84 -20.22 -39.81 6.98
C GLN A 84 -20.43 -40.06 8.48
N ARG A 85 -20.34 -39.02 9.33
CA ARG A 85 -20.64 -39.12 10.77
C ARG A 85 -22.09 -39.55 11.00
N ARG A 86 -23.03 -38.97 10.25
CA ARG A 86 -24.46 -39.34 10.31
C ARG A 86 -24.69 -40.79 9.90
N ASN A 87 -24.05 -41.26 8.83
CA ASN A 87 -24.11 -42.67 8.41
C ASN A 87 -23.49 -43.64 9.43
N LYS A 88 -22.37 -43.28 10.09
CA LYS A 88 -21.77 -44.07 11.18
C LYS A 88 -22.68 -44.13 12.41
N ARG A 89 -23.33 -43.01 12.78
CA ARG A 89 -24.33 -42.97 13.86
C ARG A 89 -25.52 -43.87 13.56
N SER A 90 -26.09 -43.81 12.36
CA SER A 90 -27.19 -44.69 11.94
C SER A 90 -26.81 -46.18 11.99
N ARG A 91 -25.56 -46.54 11.63
CA ARG A 91 -25.04 -47.91 11.77
C ARG A 91 -24.85 -48.34 13.23
N SER A 92 -24.41 -47.45 14.11
CA SER A 92 -24.28 -47.74 15.55
C SER A 92 -25.63 -47.95 16.23
N VAL A 93 -26.66 -47.17 15.86
CA VAL A 93 -28.02 -47.31 16.41
C VAL A 93 -28.66 -48.64 15.98
N ALA A 94 -28.36 -49.13 14.76
CA ALA A 94 -28.78 -50.45 14.30
C ALA A 94 -28.08 -51.60 15.05
N ALA A 95 -26.81 -51.44 15.44
CA ALA A 95 -26.07 -52.43 16.25
C ALA A 95 -26.59 -52.48 17.69
N SER A 96 -26.94 -51.33 18.29
CA SER A 96 -27.53 -51.28 19.64
C SER A 96 -28.93 -51.91 19.71
N ALA A 97 -29.72 -51.87 18.63
CA ALA A 97 -31.03 -52.50 18.58
C ALA A 97 -30.97 -54.04 18.50
N ALA A 98 -29.88 -54.60 17.95
CA ALA A 98 -29.67 -56.05 17.88
C ALA A 98 -29.16 -56.67 19.19
N ALA A 99 -28.58 -55.86 20.10
CA ALA A 99 -28.03 -56.33 21.37
C ALA A 99 -29.06 -56.41 22.53
N VAL A 100 -30.30 -55.94 22.33
CA VAL A 100 -31.36 -55.96 23.38
C VAL A 100 -32.13 -57.29 23.42
N SER A 101 -31.75 -58.28 22.60
CA SER A 101 -32.38 -59.59 22.57
C SER A 101 -31.38 -60.68 22.92
N THR A 102 -30.98 -60.81 24.19
CA THR A 102 -30.55 -62.09 24.83
C THR A 102 -30.02 -61.86 26.25
N ALA A 103 -30.87 -62.17 27.25
CA ALA A 103 -30.60 -62.59 28.64
C ALA A 103 -31.76 -62.03 29.50
N GLY A 104 -32.63 -62.82 30.12
CA GLY A 104 -32.40 -64.08 30.80
C GLY A 104 -32.65 -63.84 32.29
N LEU A 105 -33.75 -64.40 32.79
CA LEU A 105 -34.43 -64.18 34.07
C LEU A 105 -33.57 -64.39 35.34
N GLY A 106 -33.85 -63.62 36.40
CA GLY A 106 -33.38 -63.86 37.77
C GLY A 106 -33.80 -62.75 38.75
N ASP A 107 -34.79 -63.05 39.60
CA ASP A 107 -35.35 -62.23 40.69
C ASP A 107 -34.39 -62.03 41.89
N ASP A 108 -34.39 -60.83 42.50
CA ASP A 108 -34.87 -60.52 43.88
C ASP A 108 -34.31 -59.14 44.35
N PRO A 109 -35.10 -58.25 45.01
CA PRO A 109 -34.75 -56.83 45.16
C PRO A 109 -34.38 -56.41 46.60
N SER A 110 -33.37 -55.54 46.73
CA SER A 110 -33.24 -54.67 47.90
C SER A 110 -32.31 -53.49 47.63
N ASN A 111 -32.87 -52.36 47.18
CA ASN A 111 -32.50 -51.04 47.70
C ASN A 111 -33.52 -49.98 47.26
N ALA A 112 -34.30 -49.50 48.22
CA ALA A 112 -35.12 -48.31 48.06
C ALA A 112 -34.26 -47.08 48.38
N ASN A 113 -34.01 -46.22 47.38
CA ASN A 113 -34.09 -44.79 47.64
C ASN A 113 -34.29 -43.95 46.36
N ASN A 114 -35.50 -43.40 46.32
CA ASN A 114 -35.83 -42.03 45.96
C ASN A 114 -35.81 -41.56 44.48
N HIS A 115 -36.95 -41.78 43.84
CA HIS A 115 -37.79 -40.84 43.08
C HIS A 115 -37.27 -39.39 42.87
N GLY A 116 -37.18 -39.00 41.59
CA GLY A 116 -37.08 -37.60 41.18
C GLY A 116 -36.98 -37.43 39.67
N ARG A 117 -38.11 -37.22 39.01
CA ARG A 117 -38.35 -37.29 37.57
C ARG A 117 -37.76 -36.09 36.79
N SER A 118 -37.48 -36.38 35.52
CA SER A 118 -37.03 -35.49 34.44
C SER A 118 -37.80 -34.18 34.31
N VAL A 119 -37.09 -33.12 33.88
CA VAL A 119 -37.45 -32.34 32.68
C VAL A 119 -36.15 -31.78 32.08
N GLY A 120 -35.82 -32.24 30.88
CA GLY A 120 -34.83 -31.60 30.04
C GLY A 120 -35.40 -30.30 29.49
N VAL A 121 -34.75 -29.18 29.82
CA VAL A 121 -34.82 -27.97 29.01
C VAL A 121 -33.48 -27.90 28.27
N THR A 122 -33.44 -28.50 27.08
CA THR A 122 -32.48 -28.08 26.07
C THR A 122 -32.82 -26.64 25.71
N SER A 123 -32.14 -25.70 26.35
CA SER A 123 -32.03 -24.34 25.86
C SER A 123 -31.28 -24.41 24.53
N THR A 124 -32.02 -24.58 23.43
CA THR A 124 -31.58 -24.14 22.11
C THR A 124 -31.51 -22.61 22.14
N THR A 125 -30.51 -22.07 22.84
CA THR A 125 -29.99 -20.76 22.50
C THR A 125 -29.36 -20.94 21.14
N SER A 126 -30.09 -20.54 20.10
CA SER A 126 -29.50 -20.24 18.80
C SER A 126 -28.27 -19.39 19.06
N ALA A 127 -27.09 -19.98 18.84
CA ALA A 127 -25.82 -19.29 18.95
C ALA A 127 -25.85 -18.21 17.85
N ALA A 128 -26.30 -17.01 18.23
CA ALA A 128 -26.17 -15.83 17.40
C ALA A 128 -24.69 -15.70 17.06
N ALA A 129 -24.37 -15.74 15.77
CA ALA A 129 -23.01 -15.59 15.27
C ALA A 129 -22.34 -14.40 15.98
N PRO A 130 -21.09 -14.55 16.47
CA PRO A 130 -20.45 -13.51 17.26
C PRO A 130 -20.41 -12.23 16.43
N THR A 131 -21.17 -11.23 16.87
CA THR A 131 -21.18 -9.90 16.25
C THR A 131 -19.76 -9.37 16.40
N THR A 132 -19.00 -9.31 15.31
CA THR A 132 -17.63 -8.77 15.32
C THR A 132 -17.69 -7.35 15.87
N ARG A 133 -17.22 -7.17 17.11
CA ARG A 133 -17.10 -5.86 17.73
C ARG A 133 -16.28 -4.97 16.81
N ARG A 134 -16.78 -3.77 16.53
CA ARG A 134 -16.02 -2.74 15.80
C ARG A 134 -14.65 -2.59 16.44
N LEU A 135 -13.59 -2.93 15.70
CA LEU A 135 -12.22 -2.77 16.14
C LEU A 135 -11.86 -1.28 16.14
N TRP A 136 -11.92 -0.65 17.31
CA TRP A 136 -11.56 0.76 17.51
C TRP A 136 -10.05 1.00 17.33
N VAL A 137 -9.24 -0.05 17.49
CA VAL A 137 -7.79 -0.05 17.28
C VAL A 137 -7.41 -1.36 16.62
N LYS A 138 -6.74 -1.27 15.46
CA LYS A 138 -6.07 -2.41 14.86
C LYS A 138 -4.65 -2.47 15.42
N ASP A 139 -4.32 -3.55 16.11
CA ASP A 139 -2.94 -3.79 16.54
C ASP A 139 -2.05 -4.00 15.31
N ARG A 140 -0.85 -3.42 15.35
CA ARG A 140 0.09 -3.40 14.23
C ARG A 140 1.49 -3.64 14.78
N SER A 141 2.18 -4.63 14.23
CA SER A 141 3.55 -4.94 14.63
C SER A 141 4.47 -3.73 14.40
N ARG A 142 5.19 -3.36 15.47
CA ARG A 142 6.27 -2.36 15.47
C ARG A 142 7.66 -2.99 15.53
N ALA A 143 7.73 -4.33 15.52
CA ALA A 143 8.93 -5.10 15.76
C ALA A 143 10.10 -4.73 14.83
N TRP A 144 9.79 -4.39 13.57
CA TRP A 144 10.84 -3.97 12.64
C TRP A 144 11.48 -2.64 13.07
N TRP A 145 10.67 -1.63 13.38
CA TRP A 145 11.20 -0.33 13.81
C TRP A 145 11.91 -0.45 15.15
N GLU A 146 11.31 -1.16 16.10
CA GLU A 146 11.93 -1.42 17.40
C GLU A 146 13.29 -2.11 17.26
N ASN A 147 13.43 -3.06 16.34
CA ASN A 147 14.71 -3.71 16.06
C ASN A 147 15.74 -2.76 15.42
N VAL A 148 15.31 -1.94 14.45
CA VAL A 148 16.17 -0.98 13.75
C VAL A 148 16.62 0.15 14.67
N ASP A 149 15.79 0.55 15.62
CA ASP A 149 16.05 1.67 16.52
C ASP A 149 17.07 1.32 17.62
N ARG A 150 17.26 0.04 17.93
CA ARG A 150 18.23 -0.45 18.93
C ARG A 150 19.63 0.12 18.71
N PRO A 151 20.37 0.42 19.80
CA PRO A 151 21.74 0.91 19.70
C PRO A 151 22.68 -0.11 19.04
N ASP A 152 22.42 -1.40 19.22
CA ASP A 152 23.25 -2.50 18.69
C ASP A 152 22.94 -2.86 17.23
N TYR A 153 22.06 -2.11 16.57
CA TYR A 153 21.67 -2.41 15.19
C TYR A 153 22.85 -2.16 14.23
N PRO A 154 23.18 -3.10 13.32
CA PRO A 154 24.34 -2.95 12.44
C PRO A 154 24.30 -1.68 11.59
N GLU A 155 25.36 -0.87 11.65
CA GLU A 155 25.48 0.40 10.92
C GLU A 155 25.34 0.23 9.40
N SER A 156 25.85 -0.87 8.84
CA SER A 156 25.74 -1.20 7.41
C SER A 156 24.28 -1.41 6.99
N GLU A 157 23.50 -2.08 7.82
CA GLU A 157 22.07 -2.33 7.61
C GLU A 157 21.27 -1.04 7.76
N PHE A 158 21.62 -0.20 8.75
CA PHE A 158 21.00 1.11 8.92
C PHE A 158 21.23 2.00 7.69
N ARG A 159 22.46 2.02 7.19
CA ARG A 159 22.83 2.78 5.99
C ARG A 159 22.12 2.26 4.75
N ARG A 160 21.92 0.95 4.63
CA ARG A 160 21.14 0.37 3.53
C ARG A 160 19.67 0.79 3.58
N ALA A 161 19.10 0.85 4.78
CA ALA A 161 17.73 1.26 5.05
C ALA A 161 17.47 2.75 4.76
N PHE A 162 18.30 3.63 5.34
CA PHE A 162 18.06 5.08 5.33
C PHE A 162 18.96 5.86 4.37
N ARG A 163 19.89 5.20 3.68
CA ARG A 163 20.87 5.80 2.75
C ARG A 163 21.78 6.85 3.40
N MET A 164 21.93 6.79 4.72
CA MET A 164 22.80 7.65 5.52
C MET A 164 23.28 6.90 6.77
N SER A 165 24.34 7.37 7.42
CA SER A 165 24.79 6.80 8.70
C SER A 165 23.79 7.09 9.82
N ARG A 166 23.86 6.31 10.91
CA ARG A 166 23.07 6.57 12.11
C ARG A 166 23.41 7.94 12.70
N SER A 167 24.68 8.34 12.69
CA SER A 167 25.11 9.67 13.16
C SER A 167 24.44 10.83 12.40
N THR A 168 24.35 10.74 11.07
CA THR A 168 23.67 11.75 10.26
C THR A 168 22.17 11.76 10.52
N PHE A 169 21.56 10.58 10.67
CA PHE A 169 20.16 10.48 11.03
C PHE A 169 19.87 11.11 12.40
N ASP A 170 20.71 10.85 13.39
CA ASP A 170 20.58 11.40 14.75
C ASP A 170 20.72 12.93 14.74
N MET A 171 21.65 13.46 13.94
CA MET A 171 21.80 14.90 13.72
C MET A 171 20.53 15.51 13.12
N ILE A 172 19.94 14.88 12.09
CA ILE A 172 18.68 15.33 11.50
C ILE A 172 17.54 15.29 12.53
N CYS A 173 17.46 14.23 13.35
CA CYS A 173 16.48 14.18 14.43
C CYS A 173 16.65 15.34 15.42
N GLY A 174 17.89 15.67 15.81
CA GLY A 174 18.17 16.80 16.70
C GLY A 174 17.69 18.13 16.12
N GLU A 175 18.06 18.42 14.87
CA GLU A 175 17.71 19.66 14.18
C GLU A 175 16.19 19.81 13.94
N LEU A 176 15.48 18.70 13.73
CA LEU A 176 14.05 18.71 13.47
C LEU A 176 13.19 18.56 14.74
N SER A 177 13.80 18.33 15.90
CA SER A 177 13.06 18.04 17.15
C SER A 177 12.06 19.15 17.47
N SER A 178 12.49 20.41 17.51
CA SER A 178 11.62 21.55 17.86
C SER A 178 10.44 21.76 16.91
N ALA A 179 10.56 21.35 15.64
CA ALA A 179 9.53 21.54 14.62
C ALA A 179 8.56 20.35 14.50
N VAL A 180 8.99 19.15 14.89
CA VAL A 180 8.27 17.88 14.65
C VAL A 180 7.74 17.25 15.95
N GLU A 181 8.23 17.72 17.10
CA GLU A 181 7.77 17.31 18.41
C GLU A 181 6.27 17.57 18.59
N LYS A 182 5.60 16.58 19.17
CA LYS A 182 4.19 16.68 19.53
C LYS A 182 4.03 16.17 20.95
N GLU A 183 3.26 16.92 21.71
CA GLU A 183 2.88 16.57 23.07
C GLU A 183 2.00 15.32 23.11
N ASP A 184 2.17 14.55 24.19
CA ASP A 184 1.30 13.43 24.50
C ASP A 184 -0.13 13.91 24.75
N THR A 185 -1.10 13.15 24.26
CA THR A 185 -2.52 13.43 24.52
C THR A 185 -3.05 12.44 25.56
N MET A 186 -4.06 12.85 26.34
CA MET A 186 -4.64 11.99 27.39
C MET A 186 -5.16 10.62 26.90
N LEU A 187 -5.38 10.46 25.59
CA LEU A 187 -5.92 9.24 24.99
C LEU A 187 -4.86 8.38 24.27
N ARG A 188 -3.73 8.97 23.84
CA ARG A 188 -2.64 8.27 23.14
C ARG A 188 -1.30 8.98 23.33
N ALA A 189 -0.27 8.19 23.60
CA ALA A 189 1.12 8.60 23.49
C ALA A 189 1.43 9.07 22.06
N ALA A 190 2.13 10.19 21.97
CA ALA A 190 2.64 10.74 20.74
C ALA A 190 3.68 9.80 20.14
N ILE A 191 3.74 9.78 18.82
CA ILE A 191 4.80 9.07 18.10
C ILE A 191 6.11 9.84 18.36
N PRO A 192 7.17 9.20 18.86
CA PRO A 192 8.42 9.87 19.19
C PRO A 192 9.04 10.50 17.94
N VAL A 193 9.68 11.67 18.11
CA VAL A 193 10.30 12.45 17.01
C VAL A 193 11.14 11.57 16.11
N ARG A 194 11.99 10.75 16.71
CA ARG A 194 12.87 9.82 16.01
C ARG A 194 12.14 8.90 15.03
N GLN A 195 11.03 8.30 15.47
CA GLN A 195 10.22 7.43 14.61
C GLN A 195 9.50 8.24 13.51
N ARG A 196 9.08 9.47 13.79
CA ARG A 196 8.47 10.35 12.78
C ARG A 196 9.43 10.67 11.64
N VAL A 197 10.64 11.07 12.00
CA VAL A 197 11.72 11.37 11.06
C VAL A 197 12.10 10.12 10.27
N ALA A 198 12.19 8.96 10.93
CA ALA A 198 12.47 7.68 10.27
C ALA A 198 11.43 7.32 9.19
N VAL A 199 10.13 7.50 9.48
CA VAL A 199 9.06 7.23 8.50
C VAL A 199 9.24 8.09 7.24
N CYS A 200 9.56 9.37 7.41
CA CYS A 200 9.76 10.29 6.30
C CYS A 200 11.02 9.93 5.49
N ILE A 201 12.17 9.80 6.16
CA ILE A 201 13.44 9.48 5.48
C ILE A 201 13.35 8.14 4.77
N TRP A 202 12.75 7.11 5.37
CA TRP A 202 12.52 5.84 4.71
C TRP A 202 11.71 6.01 3.42
N ARG A 203 10.62 6.79 3.48
CA ARG A 203 9.77 7.04 2.30
C ARG A 203 10.54 7.76 1.19
N LEU A 204 11.37 8.75 1.54
CA LEU A 204 12.21 9.49 0.59
C LEU A 204 13.33 8.61 0.00
N ALA A 205 13.94 7.76 0.82
CA ALA A 205 15.06 6.91 0.44
C ALA A 205 14.65 5.70 -0.41
N THR A 206 13.45 5.15 -0.20
CA THR A 206 13.01 3.89 -0.82
C THR A 206 11.93 4.07 -1.88
N GLY A 207 11.13 5.13 -1.83
CA GLY A 207 10.00 5.30 -2.74
C GLY A 207 8.87 4.26 -2.54
N GLU A 208 8.90 3.48 -1.46
CA GLU A 208 7.93 2.41 -1.14
C GLU A 208 6.52 2.95 -0.85
N PRO A 209 5.44 2.40 -1.44
CA PRO A 209 4.08 2.90 -1.20
C PRO A 209 3.73 2.90 0.29
N LEU A 210 2.94 3.90 0.72
CA LEU A 210 2.61 4.11 2.14
C LEU A 210 1.98 2.90 2.84
N ARG A 211 1.38 1.97 2.08
CA ARG A 211 0.87 0.70 2.62
C ARG A 211 1.99 -0.18 3.17
N LEU A 212 3.15 -0.21 2.53
CA LEU A 212 4.31 -0.99 2.97
C LEU A 212 5.04 -0.28 4.12
N VAL A 213 5.21 1.05 4.02
CA VAL A 213 5.71 1.88 5.12
C VAL A 213 4.86 1.68 6.38
N SER A 214 3.54 1.74 6.24
CA SER A 214 2.57 1.52 7.32
C SER A 214 2.73 0.15 7.99
N LYS A 215 2.96 -0.92 7.23
CA LYS A 215 3.22 -2.26 7.77
C LYS A 215 4.56 -2.33 8.50
N ARG A 216 5.58 -1.65 7.97
CA ARG A 216 6.96 -1.68 8.48
C ARG A 216 7.12 -0.96 9.81
N PHE A 217 6.50 0.22 9.94
CA PHE A 217 6.57 1.05 11.15
C PHE A 217 5.43 0.78 12.14
N GLY A 218 4.45 -0.06 11.78
CA GLY A 218 3.30 -0.35 12.64
C GLY A 218 2.34 0.84 12.81
N LEU A 219 2.29 1.76 11.84
CA LEU A 219 1.50 3.00 11.91
C LEU A 219 0.34 2.98 10.91
N GLY A 220 -0.69 3.81 11.11
CA GLY A 220 -1.76 4.02 10.14
C GLY A 220 -1.24 4.61 8.83
N ILE A 221 -1.86 4.28 7.69
CA ILE A 221 -1.45 4.83 6.37
C ILE A 221 -1.61 6.35 6.36
N SER A 222 -2.75 6.86 6.83
CA SER A 222 -3.01 8.30 6.97
C SER A 222 -2.01 8.97 7.92
N THR A 223 -1.64 8.30 9.01
CA THR A 223 -0.61 8.78 9.93
C THR A 223 0.74 8.85 9.24
N CYS A 224 1.18 7.82 8.52
CA CYS A 224 2.44 7.84 7.77
C CYS A 224 2.46 9.00 6.76
N HIS A 225 1.38 9.18 6.00
CA HIS A 225 1.26 10.29 5.06
C HIS A 225 1.41 11.64 5.75
N LYS A 226 0.70 11.84 6.87
CA LYS A 226 0.77 13.07 7.66
C LYS A 226 2.19 13.34 8.18
N LEU A 227 2.87 12.30 8.68
CA LEU A 227 4.26 12.42 9.14
C LEU A 227 5.21 12.80 8.02
N VAL A 228 5.07 12.21 6.84
CA VAL A 228 5.88 12.56 5.67
C VAL A 228 5.71 14.04 5.34
N LEU A 229 4.48 14.55 5.30
CA LEU A 229 4.23 15.97 5.00
C LEU A 229 4.79 16.91 6.08
N GLU A 230 4.54 16.62 7.36
CA GLU A 230 5.02 17.42 8.50
C GLU A 230 6.55 17.49 8.53
N VAL A 231 7.23 16.35 8.36
CA VAL A 231 8.68 16.28 8.39
C VAL A 231 9.29 16.91 7.14
N CYS A 232 8.72 16.69 5.94
CA CYS A 232 9.20 17.37 4.73
C CYS A 232 9.09 18.89 4.84
N ALA A 233 8.01 19.40 5.43
CA ALA A 233 7.86 20.83 5.68
C ALA A 233 8.94 21.34 6.65
N ALA A 234 9.21 20.61 7.73
CA ALA A 234 10.27 20.96 8.69
C ALA A 234 11.67 20.91 8.06
N ILE A 235 11.96 19.91 7.21
CA ILE A 235 13.22 19.83 6.45
C ILE A 235 13.37 21.08 5.57
N LYS A 236 12.30 21.48 4.88
CA LYS A 236 12.31 22.64 3.98
C LYS A 236 12.52 23.95 4.73
N SER A 237 11.98 24.12 5.93
CA SER A 237 12.13 25.36 6.70
C SER A 237 13.44 25.43 7.49
N VAL A 238 13.91 24.32 8.06
CA VAL A 238 15.06 24.30 8.99
C VAL A 238 16.37 23.92 8.29
N LEU A 239 16.34 22.85 7.48
CA LEU A 239 17.57 22.26 6.93
C LEU A 239 17.95 22.87 5.57
N MET A 240 16.98 23.10 4.68
CA MET A 240 17.31 23.63 3.34
C MET A 240 18.09 24.96 3.39
N PRO A 241 17.74 25.97 4.21
CA PRO A 241 18.51 27.22 4.26
C PRO A 241 19.95 27.05 4.74
N ARG A 242 20.23 26.01 5.53
CA ARG A 242 21.57 25.75 6.10
C ARG A 242 22.45 24.93 5.16
N PHE A 243 21.86 24.00 4.43
CA PHE A 243 22.61 23.01 3.67
C PHE A 243 22.45 23.13 2.15
N LEU A 244 21.41 23.79 1.66
CA LEU A 244 21.22 24.07 0.24
C LEU A 244 21.38 25.57 -0.01
N GLN A 245 22.53 25.96 -0.54
CA GLN A 245 22.74 27.29 -1.09
C GLN A 245 22.70 27.21 -2.61
N TRP A 246 21.83 28.00 -3.23
CA TRP A 246 21.86 28.20 -4.66
C TRP A 246 22.92 29.25 -4.97
N PRO A 247 23.83 29.01 -5.93
CA PRO A 247 24.81 30.01 -6.29
C PRO A 247 24.06 31.21 -6.89
N ALA A 248 24.14 32.34 -6.20
CA ALA A 248 23.40 33.55 -6.55
C ALA A 248 24.12 34.39 -7.63
N SER A 249 25.34 34.03 -8.00
CA SER A 249 26.19 34.80 -8.92
C SER A 249 27.11 33.85 -9.69
N ASP A 250 27.45 34.20 -10.94
CA ASP A 250 28.34 33.38 -11.79
C ASP A 250 29.72 33.16 -11.15
N GLU A 251 30.21 34.09 -10.31
CA GLU A 251 31.45 33.92 -9.55
C GLU A 251 31.37 32.77 -8.52
N HIS A 252 30.21 32.58 -7.86
CA HIS A 252 30.00 31.45 -6.96
C HIS A 252 29.85 30.13 -7.70
N LEU A 253 29.35 30.15 -8.95
CA LEU A 253 29.32 28.97 -9.81
C LEU A 253 30.74 28.55 -10.20
N GLN A 254 31.60 29.50 -10.59
CA GLN A 254 32.98 29.22 -10.95
C GLN A 254 33.78 28.63 -9.77
N ALA A 255 33.63 29.16 -8.56
CA ALA A 255 34.30 28.66 -7.37
C ALA A 255 33.87 27.25 -6.90
N ILE A 256 32.71 26.75 -7.35
CA ILE A 256 32.25 25.36 -7.08
C ILE A 256 32.71 24.40 -8.18
N MET A 257 33.02 24.91 -9.37
CA MET A 257 33.41 24.12 -10.55
C MET A 257 34.92 23.86 -10.65
N ASP A 258 35.75 24.68 -10.01
CA ASP A 258 37.21 24.49 -9.85
C ASP A 258 37.55 23.54 -8.68
#